data_AF-A0A438M039-F1
#
_entry.id   AF-A0A438M039-F1
#
_cell.length_a   1.000
_cell.length_b   1.000
_cell.length_c   1.000
_cell.angle_alpha   90.00
_cell.angle_beta   90.00
_cell.angle_gamma   90.00
#
_symmetry.space_group_name_H-M   'P 1'
#
loop_
_entity.id
_entity.type
_entity.pdbx_description
1 polymer ?
#
loop_
_entity_poly.entity_id
_entity_poly.type
_entity_poly.pdbx_seq_one_letter_code
_entity_poly.pdbx_strand_id
1 'polypeptide(L)'
;MRIRLPHEVSASIVAFATVFLAMSPLNMPTWAIFITWAGTFLLGGPTKANAVKLITATTAGAGFGVVAILLNRATGTMFGSGSFGQTVALGLVIFVVNGTLLAAGRLQALSLIPGMFFGFASLFATYFGGFGFAAGNLAAAFVSSAAMSALGPLCAFLGLRLMFAPAEQPEERASESAPSAASEAPAGS
;
A
#
# COMPACT_ATOMS: atom_id res chain seq x y z
N MET A 1 17.72 27.06 -3.74
CA MET A 1 16.70 26.44 -4.63
C MET A 1 16.51 24.99 -4.22
N ARG A 2 15.37 24.62 -3.61
CA ARG A 2 15.04 23.20 -3.38
C ARG A 2 14.21 22.71 -4.56
N ILE A 3 14.80 21.82 -5.36
CA ILE A 3 14.19 21.23 -6.55
C ILE A 3 13.04 20.32 -6.10
N ARG A 4 11.85 20.53 -6.65
CA ARG A 4 10.69 19.65 -6.49
C ARG A 4 10.76 18.58 -7.57
N LEU A 5 10.74 17.31 -7.19
CA LEU A 5 10.68 16.22 -8.17
C LEU A 5 9.22 16.01 -8.64
N PRO A 6 8.95 15.93 -9.96
CA PRO A 6 7.65 15.51 -10.47
C PRO A 6 7.24 14.14 -9.93
N HIS A 7 5.94 13.90 -9.82
CA HIS A 7 5.39 12.66 -9.27
C HIS A 7 5.86 11.42 -10.05
N GLU A 8 6.01 11.56 -11.36
CA GLU A 8 6.50 10.54 -12.27
C GLU A 8 7.94 10.14 -11.94
N VAL A 9 8.77 11.11 -11.57
CA VAL A 9 10.18 10.88 -11.22
C VAL A 9 10.30 10.22 -9.85
N SER A 10 9.54 10.70 -8.85
CA SER A 10 9.56 10.09 -7.51
C SER A 10 9.01 8.66 -7.53
N ALA A 11 7.92 8.41 -8.25
CA ALA A 11 7.38 7.06 -8.46
C ALA A 11 8.36 6.16 -9.19
N SER A 12 9.06 6.66 -10.22
CA SER A 12 10.08 5.91 -10.96
C SER A 12 11.29 5.54 -10.10
N ILE A 13 11.73 6.44 -9.21
CA ILE A 13 12.83 6.16 -8.25
C ILE A 13 12.42 5.03 -7.29
N VAL A 14 11.21 5.10 -6.73
CA VAL A 14 10.68 4.03 -5.88
C VAL A 14 10.64 2.72 -6.68
N ALA A 15 10.10 2.76 -7.90
CA ALA A 15 10.00 1.57 -8.74
C ALA A 15 11.38 0.92 -8.98
N PHE A 16 12.35 1.73 -9.40
CA PHE A 16 13.73 1.30 -9.57
C PHE A 16 14.32 0.69 -8.28
N ALA A 17 14.12 1.33 -7.13
CA ALA A 17 14.62 0.82 -5.85
C ALA A 17 14.02 -0.54 -5.49
N THR A 18 12.75 -0.78 -5.83
CA THR A 18 12.13 -2.09 -5.56
C THR A 18 12.72 -3.23 -6.38
N VAL A 19 13.34 -2.96 -7.54
CA VAL A 19 14.00 -4.02 -8.34
C VAL A 19 15.06 -4.76 -7.53
N PHE A 20 15.80 -4.06 -6.67
CA PHE A 20 16.80 -4.69 -5.80
C PHE A 20 16.19 -5.66 -4.79
N LEU A 21 14.93 -5.46 -4.38
CA LEU A 21 14.22 -6.39 -3.50
C LEU A 21 13.81 -7.67 -4.26
N ALA A 22 13.34 -7.53 -5.50
CA ALA A 22 13.01 -8.67 -6.36
C ALA A 22 14.25 -9.47 -6.76
N MET A 23 15.34 -8.79 -7.11
CA MET A 23 16.60 -9.43 -7.56
C MET A 23 17.49 -9.89 -6.41
N SER A 24 17.13 -9.57 -5.16
CA SER A 24 17.84 -10.07 -3.98
C SER A 24 17.64 -11.58 -3.82
N PRO A 25 18.50 -12.27 -3.04
CA PRO A 25 18.27 -13.67 -2.67
C PRO A 25 16.93 -13.92 -1.98
N LEU A 26 16.25 -12.87 -1.50
CA LEU A 26 14.95 -12.97 -0.86
C LEU A 26 13.78 -13.02 -1.85
N ASN A 27 14.01 -12.78 -3.15
CA ASN A 27 13.03 -12.83 -4.24
C ASN A 27 11.66 -12.24 -3.85
N MET A 28 11.66 -11.01 -3.34
CA MET A 28 10.48 -10.42 -2.71
C MET A 28 9.38 -10.06 -3.72
N PRO A 29 8.09 -10.15 -3.35
CA PRO A 29 6.96 -9.87 -4.24
C PRO A 29 6.74 -8.35 -4.42
N THR A 30 7.60 -7.69 -5.18
CA THR A 30 7.64 -6.22 -5.30
C THR A 30 6.38 -5.63 -5.93
N TRP A 31 5.64 -6.39 -6.75
CA TRP A 31 4.34 -5.93 -7.28
C TRP A 31 3.33 -5.60 -6.19
N ALA A 32 3.42 -6.25 -5.02
CA ALA A 32 2.54 -5.94 -3.89
C ALA A 32 2.75 -4.50 -3.40
N ILE A 33 3.97 -3.96 -3.49
CA ILE A 33 4.28 -2.55 -3.19
C ILE A 33 3.50 -1.64 -4.14
N PHE A 34 3.52 -1.91 -5.45
CA PHE A 34 2.83 -1.07 -6.44
C PHE A 34 1.31 -1.13 -6.31
N ILE A 35 0.75 -2.31 -6.04
CA ILE A 35 -0.69 -2.48 -5.84
C ILE A 35 -1.18 -1.62 -4.67
N THR A 36 -0.49 -1.69 -3.53
CA THR A 36 -0.92 -0.95 -2.33
C THR A 36 -0.47 0.52 -2.35
N TRP A 37 0.59 0.85 -3.08
CA TRP A 37 0.93 2.24 -3.41
C TRP A 37 -0.20 2.89 -4.22
N ALA A 38 -0.66 2.25 -5.29
CA ALA A 38 -1.80 2.74 -6.09
C ALA A 38 -3.09 2.78 -5.25
N GLY A 39 -3.32 1.74 -4.44
CA GLY A 39 -4.42 1.68 -3.48
C GLY A 39 -4.43 2.83 -2.48
N THR A 40 -3.26 3.34 -2.09
CA THR A 40 -3.14 4.50 -1.20
C THR A 40 -3.70 5.77 -1.85
N PHE A 41 -3.43 5.99 -3.14
CA PHE A 41 -3.99 7.13 -3.87
C PHE A 41 -5.49 6.96 -4.15
N LEU A 42 -5.95 5.75 -4.42
CA LEU A 42 -7.39 5.44 -4.54
C LEU A 42 -8.17 5.72 -3.24
N LEU A 43 -7.51 5.62 -2.08
CA LEU A 43 -8.08 5.97 -0.77
C LEU A 43 -8.10 7.49 -0.47
N GLY A 44 -7.75 8.33 -1.45
CA GLY A 44 -7.64 9.78 -1.25
C GLY A 44 -6.25 10.25 -0.82
N GLY A 45 -5.23 9.39 -0.93
CA GLY A 45 -3.84 9.76 -0.77
C GLY A 45 -3.16 9.31 0.53
N PRO A 46 -1.86 9.60 0.67
CA PRO A 46 -1.02 9.10 1.77
C PRO A 46 -1.28 9.85 3.09
N THR A 47 -2.17 9.30 3.92
CA THR A 47 -2.42 9.75 5.29
C THR A 47 -2.23 8.59 6.27
N LYS A 48 -1.97 8.88 7.56
CA LYS A 48 -1.63 7.83 8.54
C LYS A 48 -2.82 6.88 8.70
N ALA A 49 -4.02 7.46 8.71
CA ALA A 49 -5.28 6.73 8.73
C ALA A 49 -5.41 5.81 7.51
N ASN A 50 -5.14 6.31 6.30
CA ASN A 50 -5.21 5.51 5.08
C ASN A 50 -4.17 4.38 5.05
N ALA A 51 -2.94 4.65 5.48
CA ALA A 51 -1.90 3.62 5.57
C ALA A 51 -2.27 2.52 6.55
N VAL A 52 -2.71 2.86 7.77
CA VAL A 52 -3.16 1.85 8.75
C VAL A 52 -4.34 1.07 8.18
N LYS A 53 -5.35 1.74 7.63
CA LYS A 53 -6.54 1.09 7.05
C LYS A 53 -6.16 0.13 5.92
N LEU A 54 -5.26 0.52 5.02
CA LEU A 54 -4.84 -0.30 3.90
C LEU A 54 -3.96 -1.47 4.36
N ILE A 55 -3.00 -1.24 5.26
CA ILE A 55 -2.14 -2.28 5.83
C ILE A 55 -2.97 -3.33 6.58
N THR A 56 -3.93 -2.89 7.41
CA THR A 56 -4.84 -3.78 8.12
C THR A 56 -5.65 -4.61 7.14
N ALA A 57 -6.25 -3.98 6.13
CA ALA A 57 -7.05 -4.67 5.13
C ALA A 57 -6.21 -5.68 4.31
N THR A 58 -5.03 -5.29 3.82
CA THR A 58 -4.16 -6.19 3.04
C THR A 58 -3.63 -7.34 3.88
N THR A 59 -3.30 -7.09 5.15
CA THR A 59 -2.83 -8.16 6.05
C THR A 59 -3.97 -9.14 6.36
N ALA A 60 -5.18 -8.65 6.61
CA ALA A 60 -6.36 -9.51 6.79
C ALA A 60 -6.68 -10.32 5.53
N GLY A 61 -6.61 -9.69 4.36
CA GLY A 61 -6.74 -10.34 3.06
C GLY A 61 -5.73 -11.47 2.83
N ALA A 62 -4.46 -11.23 3.15
CA ALA A 62 -3.43 -12.27 3.15
C ALA A 62 -3.77 -13.38 4.16
N GLY A 63 -4.34 -13.06 5.33
CA GLY A 63 -4.84 -14.06 6.28
C GLY A 63 -5.92 -14.97 5.67
N PHE A 64 -6.89 -14.42 4.96
CA PHE A 64 -7.87 -15.21 4.20
C PHE A 64 -7.19 -16.07 3.12
N GLY A 65 -6.15 -15.56 2.47
CA GLY A 65 -5.37 -16.34 1.51
C GLY A 65 -4.65 -17.52 2.15
N VAL A 66 -4.12 -17.38 3.37
CA VAL A 66 -3.53 -18.50 4.16
C VAL A 66 -4.59 -19.57 4.38
N VAL A 67 -5.79 -19.16 4.82
CA VAL A 67 -6.92 -20.08 5.03
C VAL A 67 -7.27 -20.82 3.73
N ALA A 68 -7.38 -20.13 2.60
CA ALA A 68 -7.66 -20.77 1.31
C ALA A 68 -6.57 -21.76 0.90
N ILE A 69 -5.29 -21.43 1.08
CA ILE A 69 -4.18 -22.35 0.75
C ILE A 69 -4.21 -23.58 1.65
N LEU A 70 -4.46 -23.43 2.95
CA LEU A 70 -4.56 -24.56 3.89
C LEU A 70 -5.77 -25.45 3.56
N LEU A 71 -6.93 -24.87 3.25
CA LEU A 71 -8.09 -25.62 2.80
C LEU A 71 -7.80 -26.38 1.50
N ASN A 72 -7.19 -25.72 0.51
CA ASN A 72 -6.82 -26.38 -0.74
C ASN A 72 -5.81 -27.51 -0.54
N ARG A 73 -4.86 -27.40 0.40
CA ARG A 73 -3.97 -28.51 0.75
C ARG A 73 -4.72 -29.69 1.37
N ALA A 74 -5.74 -29.42 2.18
CA ALA A 74 -6.53 -30.44 2.85
C ALA A 74 -7.57 -31.10 1.93
N THR A 75 -8.15 -30.34 0.98
CA THR A 75 -9.30 -30.78 0.17
C THR A 75 -9.05 -30.78 -1.32
N GLY A 76 -7.86 -30.40 -1.80
CA GLY A 76 -7.57 -30.18 -3.22
C GLY A 76 -7.77 -31.42 -4.10
N THR A 77 -7.76 -32.62 -3.53
CA THR A 77 -8.01 -33.88 -4.25
C THR A 77 -9.38 -34.50 -3.96
N MET A 78 -10.31 -33.76 -3.33
CA MET A 78 -11.62 -34.28 -2.93
C MET A 78 -12.48 -34.76 -4.12
N PHE A 79 -12.23 -34.23 -5.33
CA PHE A 79 -12.86 -34.64 -6.58
C PHE A 79 -11.90 -35.42 -7.51
N GLY A 80 -10.85 -36.02 -6.94
CA GLY A 80 -9.82 -36.77 -7.66
C GLY A 80 -8.50 -36.01 -7.86
N SER A 81 -7.50 -36.69 -8.39
CA SER A 81 -6.13 -36.15 -8.62
C SER A 81 -5.92 -35.54 -10.01
N GLY A 82 -6.91 -35.63 -10.90
CA GLY A 82 -6.85 -35.01 -12.21
C GLY A 82 -6.97 -33.48 -12.14
N SER A 83 -6.39 -32.79 -13.13
CA SER A 83 -6.38 -31.32 -13.21
C SER A 83 -7.78 -30.70 -13.11
N PHE A 84 -8.78 -31.31 -13.76
CA PHE A 84 -10.16 -30.85 -13.69
C PHE A 84 -10.74 -30.93 -12.26
N GLY A 85 -10.58 -32.07 -11.59
CA GLY A 85 -11.06 -32.27 -10.22
C GLY A 85 -10.39 -31.31 -9.23
N GLN A 86 -9.08 -31.10 -9.35
CA GLN A 86 -8.32 -30.14 -8.55
C GLN A 86 -8.74 -28.70 -8.82
N THR A 87 -9.04 -28.35 -10.08
CA THR A 87 -9.55 -27.01 -10.44
C THR A 87 -10.91 -26.75 -9.80
N VAL A 88 -11.82 -27.72 -9.83
CA VAL A 88 -13.12 -27.62 -9.17
C VAL A 88 -12.98 -27.52 -7.65
N ALA A 89 -12.10 -28.32 -7.04
CA ALA A 89 -11.82 -28.27 -5.60
C ALA A 89 -11.29 -26.90 -5.18
N LEU A 90 -10.29 -26.36 -5.88
CA LEU A 90 -9.76 -25.02 -5.64
C LEU A 90 -10.85 -23.95 -5.85
N GLY A 91 -11.64 -24.06 -6.93
CA GLY A 91 -12.74 -23.14 -7.20
C GLY A 91 -13.76 -23.04 -6.07
N LEU A 92 -14.11 -24.19 -5.46
CA LEU A 92 -15.01 -24.23 -4.29
C LEU A 92 -14.36 -23.62 -3.04
N VAL A 93 -13.08 -23.90 -2.79
CA VAL A 93 -12.35 -23.26 -1.67
C VAL A 93 -12.33 -21.74 -1.85
N ILE A 94 -12.02 -21.25 -3.05
CA ILE A 94 -12.02 -19.82 -3.36
C ILE A 94 -13.42 -19.24 -3.19
N PHE A 95 -14.47 -19.91 -3.69
CA PHE A 95 -15.85 -19.44 -3.54
C PHE A 95 -16.24 -19.22 -2.07
N VAL A 96 -15.95 -20.19 -1.20
CA VAL A 96 -16.27 -20.12 0.24
C VAL A 96 -15.44 -19.05 0.94
N VAL A 97 -14.11 -19.04 0.73
CA VAL A 97 -13.22 -18.08 1.40
C VAL A 97 -13.50 -16.67 0.91
N ASN A 98 -13.72 -16.47 -0.39
CA ASN A 98 -14.08 -15.18 -0.95
C ASN A 98 -15.41 -14.66 -0.40
N GLY A 99 -16.44 -15.51 -0.32
CA GLY A 99 -17.71 -15.15 0.30
C GLY A 99 -17.54 -14.74 1.76
N THR A 100 -16.66 -15.43 2.50
CA THR A 100 -16.34 -15.11 3.90
C THR A 100 -15.57 -13.80 4.03
N LEU A 101 -14.59 -13.55 3.16
CA LEU A 101 -13.84 -12.30 3.07
C LEU A 101 -14.78 -11.11 2.82
N LEU A 102 -15.70 -11.25 1.86
CA LEU A 102 -16.72 -10.22 1.57
C LEU A 102 -17.64 -9.99 2.76
N ALA A 103 -18.07 -11.06 3.45
CA ALA A 103 -18.89 -10.96 4.65
C ALA A 103 -18.14 -10.27 5.81
N ALA A 104 -16.85 -10.56 5.98
CA ALA A 104 -15.99 -9.91 6.96
C ALA A 104 -15.85 -8.40 6.71
N GLY A 105 -16.01 -7.95 5.48
CA GLY A 105 -16.09 -6.53 5.11
C GLY A 105 -17.24 -5.76 5.78
N ARG A 106 -18.20 -6.44 6.41
CA ARG A 106 -19.24 -5.81 7.24
C ARG A 106 -18.70 -5.31 8.58
N LEU A 107 -17.52 -5.77 9.00
CA LEU A 107 -16.84 -5.29 10.20
C LEU A 107 -16.12 -3.97 9.87
N GLN A 108 -16.29 -2.94 10.71
CA GLN A 108 -15.73 -1.61 10.45
C GLN A 108 -14.21 -1.64 10.17
N ALA A 109 -13.47 -2.46 10.92
CA ALA A 109 -12.02 -2.62 10.76
C ALA A 109 -11.60 -3.26 9.41
N LEU A 110 -12.49 -4.04 8.79
CA LEU A 110 -12.24 -4.77 7.54
C LEU A 110 -13.07 -4.24 6.37
N SER A 111 -13.72 -3.08 6.55
CA SER A 111 -14.61 -2.47 5.56
C SER A 111 -13.96 -2.12 4.22
N LEU A 112 -12.62 -2.05 4.17
CA LEU A 112 -11.89 -1.86 2.93
C LEU A 112 -11.72 -3.17 2.16
N ILE A 113 -12.83 -3.63 1.58
CA ILE A 113 -12.90 -4.88 0.81
C ILE A 113 -11.84 -4.94 -0.31
N PRO A 114 -11.65 -3.90 -1.16
CA PRO A 114 -10.59 -3.94 -2.18
C PRO A 114 -9.19 -4.15 -1.61
N GLY A 115 -8.90 -3.56 -0.43
CA GLY A 115 -7.63 -3.75 0.26
C GLY A 115 -7.43 -5.20 0.71
N MET A 116 -8.49 -5.87 1.17
CA MET A 116 -8.43 -7.31 1.47
C MET A 116 -8.13 -8.14 0.21
N PHE A 117 -8.73 -7.79 -0.94
CA PHE A 117 -8.39 -8.48 -2.20
C PHE A 117 -6.95 -8.27 -2.64
N PHE A 118 -6.38 -7.08 -2.46
CA PHE A 118 -4.96 -6.84 -2.76
C PHE A 118 -4.05 -7.76 -1.94
N GLY A 119 -4.34 -7.91 -0.65
CA GLY A 119 -3.63 -8.83 0.23
C GLY A 119 -3.79 -10.29 -0.16
N PHE A 120 -5.03 -10.72 -0.40
CA PHE A 120 -5.38 -12.08 -0.80
C PHE A 120 -4.65 -12.49 -2.08
N ALA A 121 -4.74 -11.65 -3.12
CA ALA A 121 -4.09 -11.89 -4.41
C ALA A 121 -2.56 -11.86 -4.28
N SER A 122 -2.02 -10.92 -3.49
CA SER A 122 -0.57 -10.84 -3.26
C SER A 122 -0.03 -12.10 -2.60
N LEU A 123 -0.74 -12.67 -1.61
CA LEU A 123 -0.33 -13.94 -1.02
C LEU A 123 -0.39 -15.10 -2.02
N PHE A 124 -1.47 -15.21 -2.79
CA PHE A 124 -1.60 -16.27 -3.81
C PHE A 124 -0.47 -16.21 -4.84
N ALA A 125 -0.21 -15.02 -5.39
CA ALA A 125 0.88 -14.81 -6.32
C ALA A 125 2.24 -15.11 -5.68
N THR A 126 2.44 -14.72 -4.41
CA THR A 126 3.71 -14.99 -3.71
C THR A 126 3.91 -16.49 -3.50
N TYR A 127 2.90 -17.18 -2.99
CA TYR A 127 2.97 -18.59 -2.65
C TYR A 127 3.10 -19.49 -3.88
N PHE A 128 2.19 -19.34 -4.85
CA PHE A 128 2.18 -20.18 -6.05
C PHE A 128 3.22 -19.75 -7.09
N GLY A 129 3.64 -18.48 -7.08
CA GLY A 129 4.69 -17.97 -7.97
C GLY A 129 6.12 -18.24 -7.48
N GLY A 130 6.30 -18.84 -6.30
CA GLY A 130 7.63 -19.16 -5.78
C GLY A 130 8.44 -17.97 -5.28
N PHE A 131 7.77 -16.91 -4.82
CA PHE A 131 8.40 -15.71 -4.28
C PHE A 131 8.49 -15.71 -2.75
N GLY A 132 9.23 -14.74 -2.22
CA GLY A 132 9.50 -14.58 -0.80
C GLY A 132 10.77 -15.29 -0.34
N PHE A 133 11.19 -14.99 0.89
CA PHE A 133 12.49 -15.41 1.42
C PHE A 133 12.66 -16.93 1.59
N ALA A 134 11.58 -17.70 1.47
CA ALA A 134 11.61 -19.16 1.41
C ALA A 134 10.46 -19.65 0.51
N ALA A 135 10.76 -19.89 -0.77
CA ALA A 135 9.77 -20.31 -1.76
C ALA A 135 9.02 -21.59 -1.34
N GLY A 136 7.71 -21.62 -1.57
CA GLY A 136 6.84 -22.75 -1.19
C GLY A 136 6.52 -22.85 0.31
N ASN A 137 7.14 -22.04 1.17
CA ASN A 137 6.78 -21.93 2.58
C ASN A 137 5.64 -20.91 2.75
N LEU A 138 4.51 -21.35 3.31
CA LEU A 138 3.32 -20.51 3.45
C LEU A 138 3.51 -19.35 4.43
N ALA A 139 4.21 -19.57 5.54
CA ALA A 139 4.50 -18.51 6.50
C ALA A 139 5.44 -17.47 5.88
N ALA A 140 6.44 -17.91 5.12
CA ALA A 140 7.33 -17.00 4.41
C ALA A 140 6.59 -16.21 3.33
N ALA A 141 5.68 -16.83 2.58
CA ALA A 141 4.84 -16.14 1.61
C ALA A 141 3.92 -15.11 2.28
N PHE A 142 3.30 -15.45 3.43
CA PHE A 142 2.49 -14.52 4.22
C PHE A 142 3.31 -13.30 4.68
N VAL A 143 4.45 -13.53 5.33
CA VAL A 143 5.30 -12.45 5.84
C VAL A 143 5.83 -11.59 4.68
N SER A 144 6.31 -12.20 3.60
CA SER A 144 6.84 -11.47 2.43
C SER A 144 5.75 -10.62 1.76
N SER A 145 4.57 -11.21 1.49
CA SER A 145 3.46 -10.50 0.86
C SER A 145 2.89 -9.38 1.74
N ALA A 146 2.73 -9.61 3.05
CA ALA A 146 2.27 -8.60 3.99
C ALA A 146 3.29 -7.46 4.14
N ALA A 147 4.58 -7.78 4.24
CA ALA A 147 5.64 -6.78 4.33
C ALA A 147 5.69 -5.90 3.07
N MET A 148 5.71 -6.50 1.87
CA MET A 148 5.70 -5.74 0.62
C MET A 148 4.41 -4.93 0.44
N SER A 149 3.26 -5.48 0.83
CA SER A 149 1.98 -4.75 0.84
C SER A 149 2.03 -3.54 1.76
N ALA A 150 2.69 -3.65 2.92
CA ALA A 150 2.84 -2.54 3.86
C ALA A 150 3.85 -1.48 3.40
N LEU A 151 4.85 -1.86 2.61
CA LEU A 151 5.79 -0.91 2.02
C LEU A 151 5.13 0.03 1.01
N GLY A 152 4.09 -0.38 0.28
CA GLY A 152 3.42 0.50 -0.71
C GLY A 152 2.91 1.82 -0.14
N PRO A 153 2.06 1.81 0.92
CA PRO A 153 1.62 3.04 1.60
C PRO A 153 2.78 3.86 2.18
N LEU A 154 3.83 3.19 2.68
CA LEU A 154 5.01 3.87 3.21
C LEU A 154 5.82 4.56 2.10
N CYS A 155 5.96 3.91 0.95
CA CYS A 155 6.58 4.49 -0.25
C CYS A 155 5.75 5.66 -0.79
N ALA A 156 4.42 5.59 -0.74
CA ALA A 156 3.55 6.70 -1.12
C ALA A 156 3.77 7.90 -0.18
N PHE A 157 3.90 7.65 1.12
CA PHE A 157 4.26 8.65 2.13
C PHE A 157 5.64 9.28 1.90
N LEU A 158 6.64 8.46 1.62
CA LEU A 158 8.00 8.92 1.37
C LEU A 158 8.09 9.73 0.08
N GLY A 159 7.36 9.30 -0.96
CA GLY A 159 7.19 10.04 -2.22
C GLY A 159 6.69 11.45 -1.96
N LEU A 160 5.67 11.65 -1.12
CA LEU A 160 5.23 12.99 -0.74
C LEU A 160 6.31 13.79 0.00
N ARG A 161 7.07 13.18 0.93
CA ARG A 161 8.14 13.91 1.64
C ARG A 161 9.28 14.33 0.72
N LEU A 162 9.57 13.53 -0.30
CA LEU A 162 10.52 13.90 -1.35
C LEU A 162 9.94 15.00 -2.27
N MET A 163 8.61 15.14 -2.34
CA MET A 163 7.91 16.14 -3.14
C MET A 163 7.61 17.47 -2.40
N PHE A 164 7.41 17.45 -1.07
CA PHE A 164 7.00 18.61 -0.26
C PHE A 164 8.04 18.96 0.82
N ALA A 165 8.86 19.99 0.57
CA ALA A 165 9.49 20.74 1.66
C ALA A 165 8.43 21.66 2.33
N PRO A 166 8.46 21.87 3.67
CA PRO A 166 7.52 22.77 4.35
C PRO A 166 7.51 24.16 3.70
N ALA A 167 6.31 24.74 3.53
CA ALA A 167 6.16 26.08 3.00
C ALA A 167 6.87 27.10 3.91
N GLU A 168 7.73 27.95 3.33
CA GLU A 168 8.08 29.22 3.97
C GLU A 168 6.77 30.01 4.11
N GLN A 169 6.41 30.35 5.35
CA GLN A 169 5.39 31.35 5.60
C GLN A 169 5.85 32.65 4.93
N PRO A 170 4.99 33.37 4.18
CA PRO A 170 5.35 34.66 3.62
C PRO A 170 5.81 35.58 4.75
N GLU A 171 7.07 36.00 4.67
CA GLU A 171 7.67 36.93 5.61
C GLU A 171 6.87 38.23 5.60
N GLU A 172 6.24 38.53 6.72
CA GLU A 172 5.56 39.78 7.04
C GLU A 172 6.59 40.91 7.09
N ARG A 173 7.11 41.34 5.93
CA ARG A 173 7.99 42.50 5.78
C ARG A 173 7.82 43.18 4.43
N ALA A 174 6.73 43.93 4.31
CA ALA A 174 6.67 45.07 3.39
C ALA A 174 5.61 46.09 3.85
N SER A 175 5.63 46.46 5.13
CA SER A 175 4.92 47.68 5.60
C SER A 175 5.72 48.44 6.65
N GLU A 176 7.05 48.36 6.59
CA GLU A 176 7.94 49.14 7.45
C GLU A 176 9.03 49.77 6.59
N SER A 177 8.65 50.78 5.82
CA SER A 177 9.56 51.85 5.35
C SER A 177 8.77 52.89 4.54
N ALA A 178 8.05 53.77 5.26
CA ALA A 178 7.82 55.12 4.77
C ALA A 178 8.32 56.08 5.88
N PRO A 179 9.37 56.87 5.63
CA PRO A 179 9.90 57.78 6.64
C PRO A 179 8.94 58.94 6.93
N SER A 180 8.80 59.20 8.22
CA SER A 180 8.17 60.37 8.84
C SER A 180 8.67 61.67 8.20
N ALA A 181 7.79 62.38 7.51
CA ALA A 181 7.97 63.79 7.18
C ALA A 181 7.12 64.60 8.16
N ALA A 182 7.77 65.10 9.21
CA ALA A 182 7.22 66.17 10.03
C ALA A 182 7.15 67.45 9.17
N SER A 183 5.97 68.04 9.07
CA SER A 183 5.81 69.46 8.78
C SER A 183 4.78 70.03 9.75
N GLU A 184 5.22 71.09 10.41
CA GLU A 184 4.64 71.76 11.56
C GLU A 184 3.20 72.27 11.35
N ALA A 185 2.42 72.24 12.43
CA ALA A 185 1.23 73.06 12.58
C ALA A 185 1.62 74.55 12.76
N PRO A 186 0.65 75.47 12.61
CA PRO A 186 0.12 76.02 13.85
C PRO A 186 -1.41 76.17 13.88
N ALA A 187 -1.90 76.27 15.11
CA ALA A 187 -3.28 76.45 15.53
C ALA A 187 -3.74 77.93 15.48
N GLY A 188 -5.07 78.13 15.47
CA GLY A 188 -5.77 79.40 15.69
C GLY A 188 -6.40 79.95 14.40
N SER A 189 -7.69 80.25 14.29
CA SER A 189 -8.68 80.76 15.26
C SER A 189 -10.09 80.30 14.88
#